data_AF-A0A8H8C8U7-F1
#
_entry.id   AF-A0A8H8C8U7-F1
#
_cell.length_a   1.000
_cell.length_b   1.000
_cell.length_c   1.000
_cell.angle_alpha   90.00
_cell.angle_beta   90.00
_cell.angle_gamma   90.00
#
_symmetry.space_group_name_H-M   'P 1'
#
loop_
_entity.id
_entity.type
_entity.pdbx_description
1 polymer ?
#
loop_
_entity_poly.entity_id
_entity_poly.type
_entity_poly.pdbx_seq_one_letter_code
_entity_poly.pdbx_strand_id
1 'polypeptide(L)'
;MGATIASLQKLAPTCPAILTYDRFGQGLTTSRDPLDGQRGKELGHDFLDVANDLHEIILSVAASELGLQSPDVESGKARLLLVGASIGAPIARLYVQNHQGIVSGMIILDSNIANANYSDSLDFDGDSLLSDDCTLEQYRETRLKLTRMFDLKPKLVGIRKAGPLLSVVGHDPETFVDLSYDVMGTPKSLSKITNE
;
A
#
# COMPACT_ATOMS: atom_id res chain seq x y z
N MET A 1 -20.03 6.79 -23.51
CA MET A 1 -19.28 5.64 -22.96
C MET A 1 -19.15 4.44 -23.92
N GLY A 2 -20.14 4.11 -24.76
CA GLY A 2 -20.09 2.90 -25.62
C GLY A 2 -19.00 2.85 -26.70
N ALA A 3 -18.64 3.98 -27.32
CA ALA A 3 -17.65 4.01 -28.42
C ALA A 3 -16.20 3.73 -27.96
N THR A 4 -15.86 4.10 -26.72
CA THR A 4 -14.53 3.91 -26.14
C THR A 4 -14.32 2.45 -25.72
N ILE A 5 -15.33 1.83 -25.10
CA ILE A 5 -15.30 0.42 -24.68
C ILE A 5 -15.16 -0.49 -25.90
N ALA A 6 -15.93 -0.25 -26.97
CA ALA A 6 -15.83 -1.01 -28.20
C ALA A 6 -14.45 -0.88 -28.89
N SER A 7 -13.82 0.29 -28.78
CA SER A 7 -12.45 0.52 -29.29
C SER A 7 -11.40 -0.21 -28.45
N LEU A 8 -11.55 -0.21 -27.12
CA LEU A 8 -10.68 -0.95 -26.20
C LEU A 8 -10.78 -2.47 -26.41
N GLN A 9 -11.98 -3.01 -26.58
CA GLN A 9 -12.19 -4.44 -26.86
C GLN A 9 -11.60 -4.88 -28.21
N LYS A 10 -11.57 -3.98 -29.21
CA LYS A 10 -10.90 -4.24 -30.50
C LYS A 10 -9.37 -4.23 -30.38
N LEU A 11 -8.82 -3.43 -29.47
CA LEU A 11 -7.38 -3.32 -29.22
C LEU A 11 -6.86 -4.40 -28.26
N ALA A 12 -7.71 -4.89 -27.37
CA ALA A 12 -7.44 -5.98 -26.44
C ALA A 12 -8.49 -7.09 -26.64
N PRO A 13 -8.33 -7.97 -27.66
CA PRO A 13 -9.31 -9.02 -27.98
C PRO A 13 -9.48 -10.04 -26.84
N THR A 14 -8.55 -10.07 -25.89
CA THR A 14 -8.62 -10.85 -24.66
C THR A 14 -8.42 -9.93 -23.47
N CYS A 15 -9.35 -9.98 -22.51
CA CYS A 15 -9.16 -9.34 -21.21
C CYS A 15 -8.10 -10.14 -20.43
N PRO A 16 -7.16 -9.49 -19.72
CA PRO A 16 -6.30 -10.20 -18.79
C PRO A 16 -7.15 -10.94 -17.75
N ALA A 17 -6.68 -12.11 -17.32
CA ALA A 17 -7.26 -12.77 -16.15
C ALA A 17 -7.08 -11.87 -14.92
N ILE A 18 -8.14 -11.72 -14.12
CA ILE A 18 -8.13 -10.91 -12.90
C ILE A 18 -8.30 -11.84 -11.71
N LEU A 19 -7.37 -11.75 -10.78
CA LEU A 19 -7.43 -12.44 -9.49
C LEU A 19 -7.60 -11.39 -8.39
N THR A 20 -8.67 -11.53 -7.62
CA THR A 20 -8.87 -10.86 -6.33
C THR A 20 -9.05 -11.94 -5.28
N TYR A 21 -8.48 -11.73 -4.09
CA TYR A 21 -8.50 -12.73 -3.04
C TYR A 21 -8.67 -12.08 -1.67
N ASP A 22 -9.24 -12.86 -0.75
CA ASP A 22 -9.34 -12.50 0.66
C ASP A 22 -8.18 -13.14 1.44
N ARG A 23 -7.51 -12.36 2.28
CA ARG A 23 -6.50 -12.85 3.23
C ARG A 23 -7.17 -13.59 4.38
N PHE A 24 -6.39 -14.37 5.13
CA PHE A 24 -6.88 -14.96 6.38
C PHE A 24 -7.46 -13.90 7.33
N GLY A 25 -8.58 -14.25 7.96
CA GLY A 25 -9.34 -13.38 8.86
C GLY A 25 -9.97 -12.16 8.20
N GLN A 26 -10.12 -12.13 6.87
CA GLN A 26 -10.68 -10.99 6.12
C GLN A 26 -11.76 -11.47 5.14
N GLY A 27 -12.72 -10.59 4.85
CA GLY A 27 -13.76 -10.84 3.84
C GLY A 27 -14.52 -12.14 4.08
N LEU A 28 -14.53 -13.01 3.07
CA LEU A 28 -15.13 -14.35 3.12
C LEU A 28 -14.19 -15.41 3.72
N THR A 29 -12.89 -15.14 3.81
CA THR A 29 -11.91 -16.01 4.46
C THR A 29 -11.87 -15.72 5.97
N THR A 30 -12.92 -16.14 6.68
CA THR A 30 -13.06 -15.88 8.13
C THR A 30 -12.14 -16.75 9.00
N SER A 31 -11.51 -17.77 8.43
CA SER A 31 -10.55 -18.62 9.14
C SER A 31 -9.31 -17.82 9.53
N ARG A 32 -8.76 -18.11 10.71
CA ARG A 32 -7.41 -17.68 11.07
C ARG A 32 -6.37 -18.32 10.17
N ASP A 33 -5.22 -17.67 10.07
CA ASP A 33 -4.07 -18.26 9.40
C ASP A 33 -3.67 -19.54 10.16
N PRO A 34 -3.48 -20.68 9.48
CA PRO A 34 -3.05 -21.93 10.12
C PRO A 34 -1.72 -21.83 10.88
N LEU A 35 -0.88 -20.86 10.55
CA LEU A 35 0.40 -20.59 11.21
C LEU A 35 0.25 -19.74 12.47
N ASP A 36 -0.88 -19.06 12.67
CA ASP A 36 -1.14 -18.25 13.86
C ASP A 36 -1.03 -19.11 15.14
N GLY A 37 -0.20 -18.66 16.09
CA GLY A 37 0.01 -19.35 17.37
C GLY A 37 1.11 -20.43 17.33
N GLN A 38 1.74 -20.68 16.18
CA GLN A 38 2.92 -21.53 16.09
C GLN A 38 4.19 -20.80 16.53
N ARG A 39 5.30 -21.55 16.70
CA ARG A 39 6.60 -20.99 17.09
C ARG A 39 7.08 -19.95 16.07
N GLY A 40 7.32 -18.72 16.53
CA GLY A 40 7.69 -17.58 15.68
C GLY A 40 6.49 -16.83 15.06
N LYS A 41 5.26 -17.30 15.30
CA LYS A 41 3.99 -16.70 14.86
C LYS A 41 2.99 -16.59 16.02
N GLU A 42 3.49 -16.45 17.25
CA GLU A 42 2.68 -16.37 18.47
C GLU A 42 1.76 -15.15 18.49
N LEU A 43 2.16 -14.07 17.81
CA LEU A 43 1.37 -12.83 17.66
C LEU A 43 0.54 -12.79 16.37
N GLY A 44 0.51 -13.91 15.64
CA GLY A 44 -0.13 -14.03 14.34
C GLY A 44 0.80 -13.76 13.17
N HIS A 45 0.26 -13.89 11.97
CA HIS A 45 0.93 -13.68 10.71
C HIS A 45 1.23 -12.19 10.44
N ASP A 46 2.35 -11.93 9.77
CA ASP A 46 2.84 -10.62 9.40
C ASP A 46 2.69 -10.37 7.88
N PHE A 47 3.11 -9.21 7.38
CA PHE A 47 2.97 -8.89 5.95
C PHE A 47 3.81 -9.75 5.02
N LEU A 48 4.90 -10.36 5.52
CA LEU A 48 5.70 -11.29 4.71
C LEU A 48 4.96 -12.62 4.57
N ASP A 49 4.30 -13.10 5.62
CA ASP A 49 3.45 -14.30 5.53
C ASP A 49 2.35 -14.09 4.50
N VAL A 50 1.65 -12.95 4.56
CA VAL A 50 0.60 -12.61 3.59
C VAL A 50 1.13 -12.56 2.15
N ALA A 51 2.36 -12.09 1.96
CA ALA A 51 3.00 -12.09 0.65
C ALA A 51 3.34 -13.52 0.17
N ASN A 52 3.69 -14.42 1.07
CA ASN A 52 3.92 -15.83 0.74
C ASN A 52 2.59 -16.57 0.48
N ASP A 53 1.53 -16.28 1.23
CA ASP A 53 0.20 -16.81 0.93
C ASP A 53 -0.29 -16.37 -0.45
N LEU A 54 -0.08 -15.10 -0.80
CA LEU A 54 -0.35 -14.60 -2.15
C LEU A 54 0.41 -15.41 -3.21
N HIS A 55 1.66 -15.78 -2.94
CA HIS A 55 2.45 -16.60 -3.85
C HIS A 55 1.82 -17.98 -4.07
N GLU A 56 1.47 -18.67 -2.99
CA GLU A 56 0.82 -19.98 -3.06
C GLU A 56 -0.55 -19.92 -3.77
N ILE A 57 -1.33 -18.86 -3.54
CA ILE A 57 -2.60 -18.63 -4.24
C ILE A 57 -2.34 -18.44 -5.74
N ILE A 58 -1.35 -17.63 -6.13
CA ILE A 58 -0.99 -17.42 -7.54
C ILE A 58 -0.57 -18.74 -8.19
N LEU A 59 0.28 -19.53 -7.54
CA LEU A 59 0.71 -20.83 -8.04
C LEU A 59 -0.48 -21.79 -8.23
N SER A 60 -1.35 -21.86 -7.22
CA SER A 60 -2.52 -22.75 -7.21
C SER A 60 -3.51 -22.37 -8.33
N VAL A 61 -3.84 -21.09 -8.46
CA VAL A 61 -4.76 -20.58 -9.50
C VAL A 61 -4.14 -20.69 -10.89
N ALA A 62 -2.85 -20.42 -11.03
CA ALA A 62 -2.18 -20.57 -12.33
C ALA A 62 -2.15 -22.03 -12.80
N ALA A 63 -1.98 -22.97 -11.87
CA ALA A 63 -2.04 -24.40 -12.17
C ALA A 63 -3.47 -24.85 -12.54
N SER A 64 -4.49 -24.43 -11.78
CA SER A 64 -5.87 -24.89 -11.99
C SER A 64 -6.56 -24.21 -13.18
N GLU A 65 -6.37 -22.90 -13.35
CA GLU A 65 -7.13 -22.11 -14.32
C GLU A 65 -6.35 -21.84 -15.61
N LEU A 66 -5.01 -21.80 -15.55
CA LEU A 66 -4.16 -21.41 -16.69
C LEU A 66 -3.28 -22.56 -17.21
N GLY A 67 -3.26 -23.71 -16.51
CA GLY A 67 -2.41 -24.85 -16.85
C GLY A 67 -0.90 -24.56 -16.73
N LEU A 68 -0.53 -23.53 -15.98
CA LEU A 68 0.86 -23.14 -15.74
C LEU A 68 1.38 -23.81 -14.48
N GLN A 69 2.53 -24.49 -14.57
CA GLN A 69 3.17 -25.08 -13.40
C GLN A 69 4.01 -24.02 -12.66
N SER A 70 4.42 -24.29 -11.42
CA SER A 70 5.21 -23.31 -10.64
C SER A 70 6.43 -22.77 -11.39
N PRO A 71 7.25 -23.58 -12.08
CA PRO A 71 8.38 -23.06 -12.85
C PRO A 71 7.99 -22.12 -14.00
N ASP A 72 6.80 -22.29 -14.59
CA ASP A 72 6.29 -21.38 -15.60
C ASP A 72 5.96 -20.01 -14.99
N VAL A 73 5.33 -20.01 -13.82
CA VAL A 73 5.00 -18.76 -13.11
C VAL A 73 6.27 -18.07 -12.65
N GLU A 74 7.17 -18.80 -11.99
CA GLU A 74 8.41 -18.28 -11.41
C GLU A 74 9.40 -17.76 -12.45
N SER A 75 9.37 -18.30 -13.68
CA SER A 75 10.13 -17.77 -14.81
C SER A 75 9.51 -16.53 -15.46
N GLY A 76 8.37 -16.04 -14.94
CA GLY A 76 7.67 -14.86 -15.43
C GLY A 76 6.78 -15.11 -16.66
N LYS A 77 6.57 -16.37 -17.06
CA LYS A 77 5.73 -16.73 -18.23
C LYS A 77 4.29 -16.24 -18.09
N ALA A 78 3.79 -16.18 -16.85
CA ALA A 78 2.45 -15.70 -16.52
C ALA A 78 2.27 -14.18 -16.72
N ARG A 79 3.36 -13.41 -16.86
CA ARG A 79 3.36 -11.94 -17.02
C ARG A 79 2.47 -11.22 -16.00
N LEU A 80 2.76 -11.44 -14.72
CA LEU A 80 1.93 -10.91 -13.64
C LEU A 80 2.03 -9.38 -13.53
N LEU A 81 0.88 -8.72 -13.42
CA LEU A 81 0.75 -7.32 -13.02
C LEU A 81 0.11 -7.27 -11.64
N LEU A 82 0.83 -6.80 -10.63
CA LEU A 82 0.26 -6.64 -9.30
C LEU A 82 -0.43 -5.30 -9.15
N VAL A 83 -1.62 -5.29 -8.57
CA VAL A 83 -2.34 -4.06 -8.21
C VAL A 83 -2.55 -4.07 -6.70
N GLY A 84 -1.86 -3.18 -5.99
CA GLY A 84 -1.92 -3.07 -4.54
C GLY A 84 -2.56 -1.76 -4.12
N ALA A 85 -3.67 -1.81 -3.38
CA ALA A 85 -4.34 -0.64 -2.81
C ALA A 85 -4.14 -0.56 -1.29
N SER A 86 -3.83 0.62 -0.74
CA SER A 86 -3.65 0.82 0.71
C SER A 86 -2.68 -0.21 1.31
N ILE A 87 -3.13 -1.06 2.25
CA ILE A 87 -2.35 -2.17 2.84
C ILE A 87 -1.83 -3.17 1.80
N GLY A 88 -2.48 -3.29 0.64
CA GLY A 88 -2.01 -4.10 -0.48
C GLY A 88 -0.70 -3.58 -1.09
N ALA A 89 -0.37 -2.30 -0.90
CA ALA A 89 0.86 -1.71 -1.40
C ALA A 89 2.13 -2.27 -0.73
N PRO A 90 2.27 -2.25 0.61
CA PRO A 90 3.42 -2.88 1.27
C PRO A 90 3.46 -4.40 1.04
N ILE A 91 2.32 -5.08 0.96
CA ILE A 91 2.27 -6.52 0.63
C ILE A 91 2.85 -6.77 -0.78
N ALA A 92 2.43 -6.00 -1.78
CA ALA A 92 2.94 -6.15 -3.15
C ALA A 92 4.44 -5.84 -3.24
N ARG A 93 4.95 -4.87 -2.47
CA ARG A 93 6.40 -4.60 -2.36
C ARG A 93 7.16 -5.79 -1.77
N LEU A 94 6.68 -6.34 -0.65
CA LEU A 94 7.28 -7.51 -0.01
C LEU A 94 7.23 -8.74 -0.93
N TYR A 95 6.13 -8.93 -1.66
CA TYR A 95 6.01 -9.99 -2.66
C TYR A 95 7.13 -9.87 -3.70
N VAL A 96 7.26 -8.73 -4.38
CA VAL A 96 8.27 -8.55 -5.43
C VAL A 96 9.69 -8.68 -4.88
N GLN A 97 9.92 -8.26 -3.64
CA GLN A 97 11.23 -8.37 -2.98
C GLN A 97 11.64 -9.82 -2.72
N ASN A 98 10.69 -10.68 -2.31
CA ASN A 98 10.95 -12.07 -1.94
C ASN A 98 10.74 -13.07 -3.09
N HIS A 99 9.96 -12.69 -4.11
CA HIS A 99 9.60 -13.50 -5.27
C HIS A 99 10.06 -12.81 -6.56
N GLN A 100 11.38 -12.69 -6.72
CA GLN A 100 12.01 -11.90 -7.78
C GLN A 100 11.82 -12.52 -9.16
N GLY A 101 11.67 -11.67 -10.18
CA GLY A 101 11.59 -12.11 -11.59
C GLY A 101 10.21 -12.59 -12.06
N ILE A 102 9.23 -12.70 -11.15
CA ILE A 102 7.87 -13.17 -11.47
C ILE A 102 6.99 -12.04 -12.01
N VAL A 103 7.07 -10.86 -11.39
CA VAL A 103 6.16 -9.73 -11.64
C VAL A 103 6.70 -8.83 -12.74
N SER A 104 5.89 -8.62 -13.78
CA SER A 104 6.22 -7.75 -14.93
C SER A 104 5.97 -6.27 -14.65
N GLY A 105 5.11 -5.95 -13.70
CA GLY A 105 4.83 -4.57 -13.29
C GLY A 105 3.96 -4.50 -12.05
N MET A 106 3.91 -3.32 -11.44
CA MET A 106 3.12 -3.08 -10.23
C MET A 106 2.41 -1.73 -10.32
N ILE A 107 1.12 -1.72 -10.01
CA ILE A 107 0.29 -0.52 -9.84
C ILE A 107 0.01 -0.39 -8.35
N ILE A 108 0.41 0.72 -7.77
CA ILE A 108 0.16 1.02 -6.37
C ILE A 108 -0.87 2.14 -6.28
N LEU A 109 -1.97 1.88 -5.60
CA LEU A 109 -3.09 2.81 -5.44
C LEU A 109 -3.15 3.21 -3.96
N ASP A 110 -3.16 4.52 -3.69
CA ASP A 110 -3.31 5.02 -2.31
C ASP A 110 -2.31 4.36 -1.33
N SER A 111 -1.04 4.30 -1.73
CA SER A 111 0.00 3.68 -0.93
C SER A 111 0.03 4.35 0.44
N ASN A 112 -0.05 3.56 1.51
CA ASN A 112 0.48 4.08 2.77
C ASN A 112 1.97 4.40 2.54
N ILE A 113 2.42 5.54 3.04
CA ILE A 113 3.82 5.88 2.99
C ILE A 113 4.49 4.93 3.99
N ALA A 114 5.10 3.85 3.48
CA ALA A 114 5.92 2.94 4.28
C ALA A 114 7.09 3.66 4.99
N ASN A 115 7.32 4.94 4.66
CA ASN A 115 8.20 5.85 5.36
C ASN A 115 7.62 7.27 5.41
N ALA A 116 6.44 7.48 6.01
CA ALA A 116 6.12 8.81 6.50
C ALA A 116 7.11 9.02 7.64
N ASN A 117 8.17 9.82 7.46
CA ASN A 117 8.95 10.24 8.61
C ASN A 117 8.50 11.61 9.12
N TYR A 118 8.12 11.57 10.38
CA TYR A 118 7.51 12.63 11.11
C TYR A 118 8.53 13.37 11.98
N SER A 119 9.84 13.23 11.69
CA SER A 119 10.91 13.95 12.38
C SER A 119 11.15 15.35 11.87
N ASP A 120 10.86 15.63 10.60
CA ASP A 120 11.41 16.81 9.92
C ASP A 120 10.46 18.01 9.83
N SER A 121 9.16 17.88 10.15
CA SER A 121 8.17 18.93 9.89
C SER A 121 7.72 19.77 11.08
N LEU A 122 8.35 19.68 12.27
CA LEU A 122 7.77 20.26 13.48
C LEU A 122 8.80 21.01 14.35
N ASP A 123 9.48 22.01 13.79
CA ASP A 123 10.08 23.07 14.61
C ASP A 123 8.98 24.08 14.96
N PHE A 124 8.34 23.86 16.12
CA PHE A 124 7.32 24.74 16.67
C PHE A 124 7.99 25.95 17.34
N ASP A 125 8.40 26.93 16.54
CA ASP A 125 8.85 28.22 17.04
C ASP A 125 7.71 29.25 16.96
N GLY A 126 7.17 29.59 18.14
CA GLY A 126 6.28 30.73 18.37
C GLY A 126 4.78 30.48 18.17
N ASP A 127 3.99 31.36 18.82
CA ASP A 127 2.53 31.35 19.02
C ASP A 127 1.65 31.31 17.74
N SER A 128 2.23 31.04 16.57
CA SER A 128 1.53 30.98 15.27
C SER A 128 0.95 29.59 14.94
N LEU A 129 1.27 28.55 15.71
CA LEU A 129 0.93 27.14 15.39
C LEU A 129 -0.15 26.52 16.29
N LEU A 130 -0.70 27.30 17.22
CA LEU A 130 -1.73 26.82 18.15
C LEU A 130 -3.11 27.09 17.56
N SER A 131 -3.77 26.05 17.07
CA SER A 131 -5.21 26.09 16.88
C SER A 131 -5.93 25.97 18.22
N ASP A 132 -7.09 26.61 18.37
CA ASP A 132 -7.82 26.68 19.64
C ASP A 132 -8.24 25.30 20.20
N ASP A 133 -8.11 24.23 19.42
CA ASP A 133 -8.44 22.84 19.77
C ASP A 133 -7.25 22.01 20.30
N CYS A 134 -6.02 22.55 20.32
CA CYS A 134 -4.83 21.78 20.70
C CYS A 134 -3.72 22.64 21.36
N THR A 135 -3.10 22.13 22.42
CA THR A 135 -2.02 22.84 23.13
C THR A 135 -0.63 22.57 22.54
N LEU A 136 0.32 23.47 22.81
CA LEU A 136 1.70 23.39 22.31
C LEU A 136 2.40 22.12 22.81
N GLU A 137 2.11 21.74 24.05
CA GLU A 137 2.59 20.53 24.70
C GLU A 137 2.08 19.27 23.98
N GLN A 138 0.80 19.23 23.58
CA GLN A 138 0.23 18.11 22.84
C GLN A 138 0.86 17.96 21.44
N TYR A 139 1.15 19.08 20.79
CA TYR A 139 1.91 19.10 19.54
C TYR A 139 3.35 18.58 19.69
N ARG A 140 4.07 19.03 20.73
CA ARG A 140 5.44 18.59 21.01
C ARG A 140 5.52 17.11 21.41
N GLU A 141 4.58 16.62 22.21
CA GLU A 141 4.50 15.20 22.58
C GLU A 141 4.19 14.30 21.39
N THR A 142 3.27 14.73 20.52
CA THR A 142 2.89 13.98 19.31
C THR A 142 4.03 13.98 18.31
N ARG A 143 4.74 15.09 18.14
CA ARG A 143 6.00 15.14 17.38
C ARG A 143 6.99 14.12 17.91
N LEU A 144 7.37 14.20 19.18
CA LEU A 144 8.36 13.28 19.77
C LEU A 144 7.98 11.81 19.56
N LYS A 145 6.68 11.49 19.63
CA LYS A 145 6.18 10.15 19.29
C LYS A 145 6.39 9.81 17.82
N LEU A 146 6.00 10.68 16.90
CA LEU A 146 6.05 10.41 15.47
C LEU A 146 7.48 10.46 14.91
N THR A 147 8.31 11.42 15.33
CA THR A 147 9.74 11.57 15.04
C THR A 147 10.59 10.38 15.52
N ARG A 148 10.20 9.72 16.63
CA ARG A 148 10.82 8.46 17.05
C ARG A 148 10.36 7.27 16.21
N MET A 149 9.15 7.33 15.68
CA MET A 149 8.52 6.20 15.00
C MET A 149 9.02 6.01 13.55
N PHE A 150 9.63 7.02 12.94
CA PHE A 150 10.00 6.98 11.52
C PHE A 150 11.28 7.83 11.31
N ASP A 151 12.15 7.56 10.33
CA ASP A 151 13.40 8.32 10.02
C ASP A 151 13.51 8.60 8.48
N LEU A 152 13.59 9.86 8.01
CA LEU A 152 13.28 10.37 6.63
C LEU A 152 14.60 10.78 6.00
N LYS A 153 15.15 9.98 5.10
CA LYS A 153 15.81 10.61 3.93
C LYS A 153 15.52 9.83 2.65
N PRO A 154 14.42 10.13 1.93
CA PRO A 154 14.32 9.81 0.51
C PRO A 154 14.37 11.07 -0.38
N LYS A 155 15.01 10.96 -1.56
CA LYS A 155 15.00 11.98 -2.63
C LYS A 155 14.59 11.36 -3.96
N LEU A 156 13.69 12.01 -4.69
CA LEU A 156 13.23 11.57 -6.01
C LEU A 156 13.41 12.69 -7.06
N VAL A 157 13.96 12.36 -8.23
CA VAL A 157 14.22 13.28 -9.36
C VAL A 157 13.89 12.59 -10.69
N GLY A 158 13.10 13.25 -11.56
CA GLY A 158 12.75 12.76 -12.90
C GLY A 158 13.81 13.05 -13.97
N ILE A 159 13.66 12.49 -15.18
CA ILE A 159 14.59 12.68 -16.29
C ILE A 159 14.64 14.18 -16.67
N ARG A 160 15.85 14.76 -16.71
CA ARG A 160 16.15 16.19 -17.01
C ARG A 160 15.67 17.21 -15.96
N LYS A 161 15.45 16.81 -14.70
CA LYS A 161 14.87 17.68 -13.65
C LYS A 161 13.44 18.16 -13.96
N ALA A 162 12.80 17.58 -14.97
CA ALA A 162 11.36 17.67 -15.19
C ALA A 162 10.71 16.38 -14.66
N GLY A 163 9.60 16.53 -13.95
CA GLY A 163 8.97 15.48 -13.14
C GLY A 163 8.42 14.28 -13.91
N PRO A 164 8.06 13.19 -13.21
CA PRO A 164 7.83 11.87 -13.80
C PRO A 164 6.61 11.82 -14.73
N LEU A 165 6.71 11.04 -15.82
CA LEU A 165 5.66 10.81 -16.83
C LEU A 165 4.44 10.01 -16.31
N LEU A 166 4.47 9.57 -15.05
CA LEU A 166 3.39 8.85 -14.38
C LEU A 166 3.20 9.42 -12.96
N SER A 167 2.02 9.94 -12.68
CA SER A 167 1.60 10.43 -11.37
C SER A 167 0.74 9.38 -10.67
N VAL A 168 1.21 8.89 -9.52
CA VAL A 168 0.40 8.15 -8.56
C VAL A 168 -0.25 9.20 -7.64
N VAL A 169 -1.59 9.22 -7.59
CA VAL A 169 -2.35 10.12 -6.72
C VAL A 169 -2.37 9.53 -5.31
N GLY A 170 -1.84 10.28 -4.35
CA GLY A 170 -2.15 10.11 -2.93
C GLY A 170 -3.49 10.78 -2.59
N HIS A 171 -4.09 10.36 -1.49
CA HIS A 171 -5.38 10.82 -0.99
C HIS A 171 -5.50 12.37 -0.96
N ASP A 172 -6.68 12.90 -1.29
CA ASP A 172 -6.99 14.33 -1.08
C ASP A 172 -6.85 14.66 0.42
N PRO A 173 -5.92 15.55 0.82
CA PRO A 173 -5.61 15.80 2.22
C PRO A 173 -6.80 16.32 3.03
N GLU A 174 -7.65 17.16 2.43
CA GLU A 174 -8.83 17.70 3.11
C GLU A 174 -9.88 16.61 3.36
N THR A 175 -10.15 15.77 2.36
CA THR A 175 -11.04 14.62 2.51
C THR A 175 -10.50 13.58 3.50
N PHE A 176 -9.18 13.34 3.52
CA PHE A 176 -8.56 12.43 4.49
C PHE A 176 -8.65 12.98 5.92
N VAL A 177 -8.47 14.28 6.10
CA VAL A 177 -8.61 14.97 7.40
C VAL A 177 -10.00 14.79 7.97
N ASP A 178 -11.03 14.98 7.14
CA ASP A 178 -12.41 14.83 7.57
C ASP A 178 -12.72 13.37 7.92
N LEU A 179 -12.32 12.41 7.08
CA LEU A 179 -12.49 10.98 7.34
C LEU A 179 -11.71 10.48 8.58
N SER A 180 -10.48 10.93 8.76
CA SER A 180 -9.62 10.53 9.90
C SER A 180 -10.19 11.01 11.23
N TYR A 181 -10.77 12.21 11.25
CA TYR A 181 -11.49 12.72 12.41
C TYR A 181 -12.79 11.95 12.66
N ASP A 182 -13.62 11.77 11.64
CA ASP A 182 -14.94 11.15 11.78
C ASP A 182 -14.85 9.66 12.15
N VAL A 183 -13.84 8.95 11.64
CA VAL A 183 -13.69 7.50 11.82
C VAL A 183 -12.77 7.15 12.99
N MET A 184 -11.69 7.89 13.19
CA MET A 184 -10.64 7.55 14.16
C MET A 184 -10.49 8.56 15.31
N GLY A 185 -11.21 9.67 15.26
CA GLY A 185 -11.10 10.75 16.25
C GLY A 185 -9.78 11.52 16.19
N THR A 186 -9.00 11.37 15.11
CA THR A 186 -7.72 12.07 14.95
C THR A 186 -7.97 13.57 14.74
N PRO A 187 -7.38 14.47 15.54
CA PRO A 187 -7.57 15.91 15.37
C PRO A 187 -7.30 16.37 13.92
N LYS A 188 -8.20 17.20 13.38
CA LYS A 188 -8.16 17.60 11.97
C LYS A 188 -6.90 18.41 11.63
N SER A 189 -6.47 19.29 12.54
CA SER A 189 -5.24 20.07 12.40
C SER A 189 -4.00 19.17 12.28
N LEU A 190 -3.94 18.09 13.05
CA LEU A 190 -2.87 17.10 13.00
C LEU A 190 -2.88 16.33 11.67
N SER A 191 -4.07 15.92 11.21
CA SER A 191 -4.22 15.24 9.92
C SER A 191 -3.89 16.15 8.71
N LYS A 192 -4.08 17.47 8.83
CA LYS A 192 -3.72 18.45 7.77
C LYS A 192 -2.21 18.59 7.68
N ILE A 193 -1.54 18.68 8.82
CA ILE A 193 -0.08 18.84 8.92
C ILE A 193 0.68 17.58 8.46
N THR A 194 0.08 16.38 8.55
CA THR A 194 0.74 15.11 8.13
C THR A 194 0.51 14.73 6.67
N ASN A 195 -0.33 15.45 5.93
CA ASN A 195 -0.71 15.14 4.55
C ASN A 195 -0.46 16.29 3.54
N GLU A 196 0.17 17.39 3.98
CA GLU A 196 0.83 18.37 3.11
C GLU A 196 2.30 17.97 2.85
#